data_AF-A0A3C1KUF6-F1
#
_entry.id   AF-A0A3C1KUF6-F1
#
_cell.length_a   1.000
_cell.length_b   1.000
_cell.length_c   1.000
_cell.angle_alpha   90.00
_cell.angle_beta   90.00
_cell.angle_gamma   90.00
#
_symmetry.space_group_name_H-M   'P 1'
#
loop_
_entity.id
_entity.type
_entity.pdbx_description
1 polymer ?
#
loop_
_entity_poly.entity_id
_entity_poly.type
_entity_poly.pdbx_seq_one_letter_code
_entity_poly.pdbx_strand_id
1 'polypeptide(L)'
;LYGVQPRVPHEPVTHLSGYEADAYASWAGARLPTEFEWEAAAGAQARPESVFDPSRLHPTAASGADPLLQLFADCWQWTGSAYRPYPGFKAGAGAIGEYNGKFMANQWVLRGGSCVSQRGHVRATYRNFFYPQDRWQFSGLRLARDL
;
A
#
# COMPACT_ATOMS: atom_id res chain seq x y z
N LEU A 1 -15.48 -18.67 5.82
CA LEU A 1 -14.95 -17.85 4.71
C LEU A 1 -15.63 -18.29 3.42
N TYR A 2 -16.13 -17.33 2.64
CA TYR A 2 -17.25 -17.50 1.70
C TYR A 2 -16.94 -18.21 0.37
N GLY A 3 -15.73 -18.79 0.21
CA GLY A 3 -15.34 -19.52 -1.00
C GLY A 3 -15.19 -18.62 -2.23
N VAL A 4 -15.31 -19.24 -3.42
CA VAL A 4 -15.29 -18.50 -4.70
C VAL A 4 -16.53 -17.62 -4.80
N GLN A 5 -16.32 -16.35 -5.09
CA GLN A 5 -17.37 -15.36 -5.27
C GLN A 5 -17.19 -14.65 -6.62
N PRO A 6 -18.29 -14.15 -7.24
CA PRO A 6 -18.18 -13.25 -8.38
C PRO A 6 -17.35 -12.01 -8.04
N ARG A 7 -16.62 -11.47 -9.02
CA ARG A 7 -15.88 -10.21 -8.84
C ARG A 7 -16.85 -9.05 -8.67
N VAL A 8 -16.63 -8.22 -7.64
CA VAL A 8 -17.39 -6.98 -7.40
C VAL A 8 -16.70 -5.82 -8.14
N PRO A 9 -17.31 -5.20 -9.17
CA PRO A 9 -16.61 -4.24 -10.05
C PRO A 9 -16.09 -2.97 -9.37
N HIS A 10 -16.68 -2.56 -8.26
CA HIS A 10 -16.36 -1.31 -7.57
C HIS A 10 -15.45 -1.49 -6.35
N GLU A 11 -15.06 -2.72 -6.03
CA GLU A 11 -14.06 -2.97 -5.01
C GLU A 11 -12.66 -2.71 -5.57
N PRO A 12 -11.73 -2.21 -4.74
CA PRO A 12 -10.32 -2.10 -5.11
C PRO A 12 -9.79 -3.45 -5.60
N VAL A 13 -9.12 -3.44 -6.75
CA VAL A 13 -8.41 -4.61 -7.24
C VAL A 13 -7.27 -4.98 -6.27
N THR A 14 -7.19 -6.26 -5.92
CA THR A 14 -6.20 -6.83 -4.99
C THR A 14 -5.36 -7.90 -5.66
N HIS A 15 -4.30 -8.32 -4.96
CA HIS A 15 -3.39 -9.38 -5.37
C HIS A 15 -2.64 -9.05 -6.67
N LEU A 16 -2.34 -7.77 -6.84
CA LEU A 16 -1.50 -7.29 -7.93
C LEU A 16 -0.03 -7.34 -7.50
N SER A 17 0.80 -7.81 -8.42
CA SER A 17 2.25 -7.60 -8.38
C SER A 17 2.57 -6.12 -8.62
N GLY A 18 3.76 -5.68 -8.21
CA GLY A 18 4.28 -4.36 -8.54
C GLY A 18 4.39 -4.16 -10.05
N TYR A 19 4.73 -5.22 -10.79
CA TYR A 19 4.78 -5.18 -12.26
C TYR A 19 3.40 -4.98 -12.90
N GLU A 20 2.36 -5.69 -12.43
CA GLU A 20 0.97 -5.49 -12.92
C GLU A 20 0.46 -4.08 -12.61
N ALA A 21 0.75 -3.57 -11.41
CA ALA A 21 0.37 -2.22 -11.00
C ALA A 21 1.01 -1.14 -11.87
N ASP A 22 2.32 -1.25 -12.12
CA ASP A 22 3.08 -0.31 -12.95
C ASP A 22 2.68 -0.38 -14.44
N ALA A 23 2.47 -1.59 -14.96
CA ALA A 23 1.99 -1.78 -16.32
C ALA A 23 0.59 -1.18 -16.53
N TYR A 24 -0.32 -1.37 -15.56
CA TYR A 24 -1.65 -0.76 -15.62
C TYR A 24 -1.58 0.77 -15.54
N ALA A 25 -0.73 1.30 -14.66
CA ALA A 25 -0.55 2.75 -14.55
C ALA A 25 -0.07 3.36 -15.87
N SER A 26 0.92 2.72 -16.49
CA SER A 26 1.44 3.11 -17.80
C SER A 26 0.38 3.03 -18.90
N TRP A 27 -0.39 1.94 -18.95
CA TRP A 27 -1.51 1.79 -19.88
C TRP A 27 -2.57 2.88 -19.73
N ALA A 28 -2.85 3.30 -18.49
CA ALA A 28 -3.79 4.37 -18.19
C ALA A 28 -3.24 5.78 -18.51
N GLY A 29 -2.01 5.89 -19.04
CA GLY A 29 -1.33 7.17 -19.26
C GLY A 29 -0.99 7.89 -17.96
N ALA A 30 -0.75 7.14 -16.88
CA ALA A 30 -0.41 7.61 -15.55
C ALA A 30 0.89 6.92 -15.08
N ARG A 31 1.22 7.09 -13.80
CA ARG A 31 2.32 6.40 -13.13
C ARG A 31 1.91 5.97 -11.72
N LEU A 32 2.72 5.14 -11.08
CA LEU A 32 2.62 4.96 -9.63
C LEU A 32 3.12 6.23 -8.91
N PRO A 33 2.52 6.62 -7.77
CA PRO A 33 3.08 7.66 -6.92
C PRO A 33 4.41 7.19 -6.35
N THR A 34 5.31 8.12 -6.06
CA THR A 34 6.43 7.86 -5.15
C THR A 34 5.91 7.67 -3.72
N GLU A 35 6.68 7.01 -2.85
CA GLU A 35 6.31 6.89 -1.44
C GLU A 35 6.21 8.25 -0.74
N PHE A 36 6.93 9.26 -1.25
CA PHE A 36 6.94 10.62 -0.72
C PHE A 36 5.68 11.40 -1.11
N GLU A 37 5.26 11.32 -2.37
CA GLU A 37 3.99 11.90 -2.84
C GLU A 37 2.80 11.29 -2.10
N TRP A 38 2.83 9.96 -1.92
CA TRP A 38 1.82 9.24 -1.17
C TRP A 38 1.75 9.71 0.29
N GLU A 39 2.91 9.83 0.96
CA GLU A 39 2.99 10.27 2.35
C GLU A 39 2.54 11.72 2.52
N ALA A 40 2.89 12.60 1.57
CA ALA A 40 2.44 13.99 1.55
C ALA A 40 0.91 14.08 1.41
N ALA A 41 0.32 13.32 0.49
CA ALA A 41 -1.13 13.24 0.34
C ALA A 41 -1.82 12.69 1.60
N ALA A 42 -1.17 11.74 2.30
CA ALA A 42 -1.66 11.20 3.56
C ALA A 42 -1.61 12.20 4.73
N GLY A 43 -0.71 13.18 4.68
CA GLY A 43 -0.63 14.26 5.67
C GLY A 43 -1.87 15.16 5.69
N ALA A 44 -2.58 15.28 4.57
CA ALA A 44 -3.78 16.10 4.42
C ALA A 44 -5.09 15.37 4.78
N GLN A 45 -5.02 14.08 5.13
CA GLN A 45 -6.19 13.22 5.30
C GLN A 45 -6.44 12.89 6.79
N ALA A 46 -7.72 12.82 7.17
CA ALA A 46 -8.10 12.29 8.47
C ALA A 46 -7.74 10.80 8.55
N ARG A 47 -6.99 10.42 9.57
CA ARG A 47 -6.59 9.00 9.74
C ARG A 47 -7.75 8.23 10.36
N PRO A 48 -8.17 7.10 9.78
CA PRO A 48 -9.18 6.29 10.41
C PRO A 48 -8.62 5.63 11.69
N GLU A 49 -9.38 5.66 12.78
CA GLU A 49 -8.97 5.11 14.08
C GLU A 49 -8.82 3.58 14.09
N SER A 50 -9.62 2.91 13.25
CA SER A 50 -9.58 1.48 13.01
C SER A 50 -10.24 1.20 11.68
N VAL A 51 -9.66 0.26 10.95
CA VAL A 51 -10.16 -0.16 9.63
C VAL A 51 -10.16 -1.67 9.45
N PHE A 52 -9.79 -2.37 10.53
CA PHE A 52 -9.91 -3.81 10.62
C PHE A 52 -11.33 -4.16 11.04
N ASP A 53 -12.05 -4.84 10.15
CA ASP A 53 -13.35 -5.43 10.43
C ASP A 53 -13.20 -6.97 10.44
N PRO A 54 -13.29 -7.63 11.60
CA PRO A 54 -13.16 -9.08 11.67
C PRO A 54 -14.30 -9.83 10.94
N SER A 55 -15.43 -9.16 10.68
CA SER A 55 -16.53 -9.72 9.89
C SER A 55 -16.28 -9.62 8.38
N ARG A 56 -15.34 -8.75 7.94
CA ARG A 56 -15.04 -8.50 6.54
C ARG A 56 -13.53 -8.46 6.29
N LEU A 57 -12.99 -9.60 5.90
CA LEU A 57 -11.56 -9.79 5.57
C LEU A 57 -11.26 -9.60 4.07
N HIS A 58 -11.95 -8.65 3.43
CA HIS A 58 -11.83 -8.33 2.00
C HIS A 58 -12.06 -6.82 1.79
N PRO A 59 -11.47 -6.18 0.76
CA PRO A 59 -11.73 -4.77 0.45
C PRO A 59 -13.21 -4.43 0.33
N THR A 60 -13.52 -3.15 0.52
CA THR A 60 -14.86 -2.60 0.30
C THR A 60 -14.79 -1.55 -0.81
N ALA A 61 -15.90 -1.36 -1.52
CA ALA A 61 -16.00 -0.26 -2.46
C ALA A 61 -15.86 1.09 -1.73
N ALA A 62 -15.19 2.04 -2.38
CA ALA A 62 -15.08 3.41 -1.89
C ALA A 62 -16.48 4.04 -1.70
N SER A 63 -16.64 4.86 -0.66
CA SER A 63 -17.82 5.68 -0.46
C SER A 63 -17.43 7.06 0.09
N GLY A 64 -18.23 8.07 -0.22
CA GLY A 64 -17.97 9.47 0.20
C GLY A 64 -17.70 10.41 -0.98
N ALA A 65 -17.43 11.68 -0.65
CA ALA A 65 -17.24 12.76 -1.62
C ALA A 65 -15.83 13.39 -1.58
N ASP A 66 -14.92 12.89 -0.74
CA ASP A 66 -13.54 13.36 -0.70
C ASP A 66 -12.85 13.03 -2.04
N PRO A 67 -12.05 13.93 -2.63
CA PRO A 67 -11.28 13.64 -3.83
C PRO A 67 -10.30 12.47 -3.66
N LEU A 68 -9.88 12.14 -2.42
CA LEU A 68 -8.91 11.10 -2.12
C LEU A 68 -9.47 10.07 -1.11
N LEU A 69 -10.38 9.23 -1.59
CA LEU A 69 -10.95 8.13 -0.81
C LEU A 69 -9.96 6.97 -0.61
N GLN A 70 -10.15 6.21 0.48
CA GLN A 70 -9.46 4.94 0.77
C GLN A 70 -7.94 5.02 0.64
N LEU A 71 -7.34 6.11 1.10
CA LEU A 71 -5.90 6.20 1.14
C LEU A 71 -5.31 5.13 2.06
N PHE A 72 -5.98 4.86 3.18
CA PHE A 72 -5.66 3.77 4.08
C PHE A 72 -6.61 2.57 3.88
N ALA A 73 -6.25 1.43 4.48
CA ALA A 73 -7.13 0.34 4.89
C ALA A 73 -7.55 -0.75 3.92
N ASP A 74 -7.79 -0.47 2.64
CA ASP A 74 -8.38 -1.52 1.80
C ASP A 74 -7.32 -2.40 1.17
N CYS A 75 -6.31 -1.77 0.58
CA CYS A 75 -5.19 -2.43 -0.08
C CYS A 75 -3.89 -1.71 0.24
N TRP A 76 -2.82 -2.47 0.43
CA TRP A 76 -1.47 -1.92 0.32
C TRP A 76 -1.30 -1.37 -1.09
N GLN A 77 -0.92 -0.10 -1.22
CA GLN A 77 -0.82 0.57 -2.51
C GLN A 77 0.64 0.57 -2.95
N TRP A 78 0.94 -0.09 -4.07
CA TRP A 78 2.28 -0.04 -4.67
C TRP A 78 2.68 1.39 -4.99
N THR A 79 3.95 1.71 -4.74
CA THR A 79 4.59 2.98 -5.10
C THR A 79 5.71 2.71 -6.11
N GLY A 80 6.07 3.73 -6.89
CA GLY A 80 7.24 3.69 -7.79
C GLY A 80 8.58 3.81 -7.06
N SER A 81 8.62 3.59 -5.74
CA SER A 81 9.81 3.78 -4.91
C SER A 81 10.41 2.44 -4.47
N ALA A 82 11.72 2.29 -4.66
CA ALA A 82 12.47 1.17 -4.10
C ALA A 82 12.57 1.28 -2.57
N TYR A 83 12.53 0.14 -1.87
CA TYR A 83 12.73 0.10 -0.42
C TYR A 83 14.19 0.36 -0.07
N ARG A 84 14.52 1.64 0.09
CA ARG A 84 15.86 2.15 0.42
C ARG A 84 15.89 2.74 1.84
N PRO A 85 17.07 2.78 2.49
CA PRO A 85 17.23 3.55 3.71
C PRO A 85 16.98 5.03 3.41
N TYR A 86 16.24 5.70 4.30
CA TYR A 86 16.22 7.16 4.29
C TYR A 86 17.60 7.72 4.68
N PRO A 87 17.97 8.94 4.22
CA PRO A 87 19.22 9.57 4.62
C PRO A 87 19.39 9.60 6.14
N GLY A 88 20.56 9.15 6.62
CA GLY A 88 20.86 9.08 8.05
C GLY A 88 20.33 7.84 8.77
N PHE A 89 19.63 6.91 8.09
CA PHE A 89 19.26 5.62 8.68
C PHE A 89 20.50 4.86 9.17
N LYS A 90 20.44 4.39 10.40
CA LYS A 90 21.43 3.50 11.01
C LYS A 90 20.68 2.31 11.60
N ALA A 91 21.07 1.10 11.21
CA ALA A 91 20.52 -0.10 11.84
C ALA A 91 20.90 -0.12 13.33
N GLY A 92 19.98 -0.60 14.18
CA GLY A 92 20.28 -0.83 15.59
C GLY A 92 21.39 -1.88 15.76
N ALA A 93 22.09 -1.86 16.89
CA ALA A 93 23.07 -2.90 17.20
C ALA A 93 22.36 -4.24 17.53
N GLY A 94 23.02 -5.35 17.21
CA GLY A 94 22.51 -6.70 17.50
C GLY A 94 21.31 -7.11 16.64
N ALA A 95 20.58 -8.12 17.10
CA ALA A 95 19.51 -8.78 16.33
C ALA A 95 18.37 -7.83 15.89
N ILE A 96 18.10 -6.76 16.65
CA ILE A 96 17.09 -5.75 16.28
C ILE A 96 17.47 -5.01 14.99
N GLY A 97 18.76 -4.83 14.72
CA GLY A 97 19.25 -4.19 13.49
C GLY A 97 18.91 -4.94 12.21
N GLU A 98 18.73 -6.26 12.31
CA GLU A 98 18.39 -7.12 11.19
C GLU A 98 16.93 -7.02 10.76
N TYR A 99 16.08 -6.36 11.54
CA TYR A 99 14.63 -6.35 11.30
C TYR A 99 14.27 -5.78 9.92
N ASN A 100 14.97 -4.72 9.50
CA ASN A 100 14.68 -4.01 8.25
C ASN A 100 15.89 -3.84 7.33
N GLY A 101 17.06 -3.48 7.89
CA GLY A 101 18.20 -3.00 7.09
C GLY A 101 18.71 -4.01 6.05
N LYS A 102 18.70 -5.31 6.38
CA LYS A 102 19.18 -6.38 5.49
C LYS A 102 18.28 -6.62 4.26
N PHE A 103 17.08 -6.06 4.25
CA PHE A 103 16.07 -6.24 3.21
C PHE A 103 15.95 -5.05 2.25
N MET A 104 16.76 -3.99 2.43
CA MET A 104 16.72 -2.76 1.64
C MET A 104 17.36 -2.89 0.24
N ALA A 105 17.05 -3.97 -0.47
CA ALA A 105 17.45 -4.25 -1.83
C ALA A 105 16.36 -5.05 -2.56
N ASN A 106 16.20 -4.81 -3.87
CA ASN A 106 15.31 -5.56 -4.78
C ASN A 106 13.80 -5.56 -4.43
N GLN A 107 13.36 -4.72 -3.50
CA GLN A 107 11.96 -4.63 -3.07
C GLN A 107 11.42 -3.23 -3.31
N TRP A 108 10.10 -3.13 -3.53
CA TRP A 108 9.40 -1.87 -3.70
C TRP A 108 8.52 -1.58 -2.49
N VAL A 109 8.26 -0.30 -2.25
CA VAL A 109 7.49 0.16 -1.11
C VAL A 109 5.99 0.12 -1.41
N LEU A 110 5.21 -0.33 -0.42
CA LEU A 110 3.76 -0.17 -0.37
C LEU A 110 3.33 0.63 0.85
N ARG A 111 2.21 1.36 0.72
CA ARG A 111 1.68 2.25 1.76
C ARG A 111 0.18 2.00 2.00
N GLY A 112 -0.35 2.55 3.10
CA GLY A 112 -1.80 2.59 3.37
C GLY A 112 -2.38 1.47 4.25
N GLY A 113 -1.72 0.31 4.36
CA GLY A 113 -2.35 -0.83 5.02
C GLY A 113 -3.38 -1.53 4.14
N SER A 114 -3.91 -2.65 4.61
CA SER A 114 -4.91 -3.47 3.90
C SER A 114 -6.05 -3.89 4.83
N CYS A 115 -7.09 -4.53 4.27
CA CYS A 115 -8.32 -4.88 5.01
C CYS A 115 -8.08 -5.87 6.17
N VAL A 116 -6.88 -6.44 6.23
CA VAL A 116 -6.42 -7.35 7.29
C VAL A 116 -5.35 -6.72 8.20
N SER A 117 -5.01 -5.45 8.02
CA SER A 117 -4.07 -4.72 8.87
C SER A 117 -4.74 -4.32 10.18
N GLN A 118 -4.16 -4.72 11.31
CA GLN A 118 -4.75 -4.50 12.63
C GLN A 118 -4.83 -3.02 13.03
N ARG A 119 -5.76 -2.73 13.94
CA ARG A 119 -5.90 -1.41 14.58
C ARG A 119 -4.58 -0.95 15.20
N GLY A 120 -4.20 0.30 14.95
CA GLY A 120 -2.98 0.91 15.49
C GLY A 120 -1.67 0.51 14.79
N HIS A 121 -1.69 -0.43 13.85
CA HIS A 121 -0.49 -0.85 13.11
C HIS A 121 -0.08 0.15 12.02
N VAL A 122 -1.09 0.67 11.31
CA VAL A 122 -0.90 1.54 10.15
C VAL A 122 -0.59 2.96 10.60
N ARG A 123 0.45 3.55 10.00
CA ARG A 123 0.83 4.95 10.18
C ARG A 123 0.96 5.59 8.80
N ALA A 124 0.76 6.90 8.74
CA ALA A 124 1.04 7.68 7.53
C ALA A 124 2.47 7.44 7.05
N THR A 125 3.44 7.18 7.93
CA THR A 125 4.86 6.90 7.63
C THR A 125 5.21 5.41 7.53
N TYR A 126 4.23 4.50 7.63
CA TYR A 126 4.50 3.05 7.62
C TYR A 126 4.88 2.56 6.22
N ARG A 127 6.09 2.02 6.07
CA ARG A 127 6.62 1.50 4.81
C ARG A 127 6.56 -0.02 4.83
N ASN A 128 5.58 -0.61 4.13
CA ASN A 128 5.61 -2.03 3.83
C ASN A 128 6.48 -2.25 2.59
N PHE A 129 7.03 -3.45 2.42
CA PHE A 129 7.91 -3.75 1.30
C PHE A 129 7.82 -5.22 0.90
N PHE A 130 7.79 -5.47 -0.40
CA PHE A 130 7.75 -6.81 -1.00
C PHE A 130 8.54 -6.83 -2.30
N TYR A 131 8.87 -8.03 -2.77
CA TYR A 131 9.44 -8.17 -4.10
C TYR A 131 8.37 -7.84 -5.15
N PRO A 132 8.71 -7.16 -6.25
CA PRO A 132 7.71 -6.70 -7.20
C PRO A 132 6.88 -7.82 -7.85
N GLN A 133 7.38 -9.07 -7.89
CA GLN A 133 6.61 -10.22 -8.37
C GLN A 133 5.57 -10.77 -7.38
N ASP A 134 5.60 -10.37 -6.11
CA ASP A 134 4.74 -10.94 -5.07
C ASP A 134 3.28 -10.48 -5.25
N ARG A 135 2.34 -11.43 -5.21
CA ARG A 135 0.90 -11.21 -5.45
C ARG A 135 0.00 -11.65 -4.29
N TRP A 136 0.55 -12.39 -3.34
CA TRP A 136 -0.24 -13.01 -2.27
C TRP A 136 -0.71 -11.99 -1.22
N GLN A 137 -0.06 -10.83 -1.15
CA GLN A 137 -0.47 -9.72 -0.30
C GLN A 137 -1.80 -9.13 -0.79
N PHE A 138 -2.50 -8.44 0.10
CA PHE A 138 -3.61 -7.54 -0.26
C PHE A 138 -3.07 -6.25 -0.88
N SER A 139 -2.36 -6.38 -2.00
CA SER A 139 -1.73 -5.31 -2.75
C SER A 139 -2.58 -4.88 -3.94
N GLY A 140 -2.76 -3.58 -4.08
CA GLY A 140 -3.43 -2.92 -5.20
C GLY A 140 -2.59 -1.76 -5.72
N LEU A 141 -3.22 -0.84 -6.45
CA LEU A 141 -2.56 0.35 -6.97
C LEU A 141 -3.35 1.62 -6.68
N ARG A 142 -2.65 2.76 -6.73
CA ARG A 142 -3.23 4.09 -6.84
C ARG A 142 -2.46 4.84 -7.92
N LEU A 143 -3.18 5.56 -8.78
CA LEU A 143 -2.56 6.30 -9.88
C LEU A 143 -2.11 7.69 -9.43
N ALA A 144 -1.03 8.17 -10.03
CA ALA A 144 -0.55 9.54 -9.96
C ALA A 144 -0.25 10.06 -11.38
N ARG A 145 -0.29 11.38 -11.55
CA ARG A 145 0.04 12.09 -12.79
C ARG A 145 0.82 13.35 -12.46
N ASP A 146 1.68 13.74 -13.39
CA ASP A 146 2.28 15.06 -13.37
C ASP A 146 1.25 16.11 -13.82
N LEU A 147 1.43 17.36 -13.39
CA LEU A 147 0.51 18.48 -13.66
C LEU A 147 0.89 19.24 -14.93
#